data_AF-A0A2H3J5V3-F1
#
_entry.id   AF-A0A2H3J5V3-F1
#
_cell.length_a   1.000
_cell.length_b   1.000
_cell.length_c   1.000
_cell.angle_alpha   90.00
_cell.angle_beta   90.00
_cell.angle_gamma   90.00
#
_symmetry.space_group_name_H-M   'P 1'
#
loop_
_entity.id
_entity.type
_entity.pdbx_description
1 polymer ?
#
loop_
_entity_poly.entity_id
_entity_poly.type
_entity_poly.pdbx_seq_one_letter_code
_entity_poly.pdbx_strand_id
1 'polypeptide(L)'
;MSDSNSSATPAKDTGYIPGDDFSTQWRNIFSILTGRMTPEGQEQFRLAKDIRNEAADCKRCEDQRDYLLQFSPTVKYLSDNIRQLGGDLGSHNIHCRRCTQRKAGGFDPEFGIQICANEMRDQGHLEDTMAHEMLALRSAQVPSAASVDGLENSFEEDNGNSRNSTRNAFEEEQYSPCAQDRSAKTKRRPKKS
;
A
#
# COMPACT_ATOMS: atom_id res chain seq x y z
N MET A 1 23.14 -25.72 32.03
CA MET A 1 22.54 -26.36 30.84
C MET A 1 21.04 -26.42 31.07
N SER A 2 20.29 -25.50 30.48
CA SER A 2 18.83 -25.52 30.48
C SER A 2 18.40 -24.89 29.17
N ASP A 3 18.30 -25.73 28.14
CA ASP A 3 17.81 -25.34 26.83
C ASP A 3 16.32 -25.08 26.91
N SER A 4 15.91 -23.85 26.56
CA SER A 4 14.51 -23.47 26.43
C SER A 4 13.93 -24.10 25.17
N ASN A 5 12.99 -25.02 25.38
CA ASN A 5 12.20 -25.70 24.37
C ASN A 5 11.22 -24.70 23.72
N SER A 6 11.58 -24.10 22.59
CA SER A 6 10.64 -23.35 21.75
C SER A 6 9.75 -24.33 21.00
N SER A 7 8.48 -24.37 21.37
CA SER A 7 7.41 -25.13 20.71
C SER A 7 7.19 -24.64 19.28
N ALA A 8 7.82 -25.27 18.30
CA ALA A 8 7.44 -25.17 16.89
C ALA A 8 6.31 -26.16 16.60
N THR A 9 5.11 -25.64 16.32
CA THR A 9 3.98 -26.40 15.79
C THR A 9 4.41 -27.11 14.49
N PRO A 10 4.04 -28.39 14.25
CA PRO A 10 4.43 -29.09 13.02
C PRO A 10 3.85 -28.36 11.81
N ALA A 11 4.73 -27.82 10.97
CA ALA A 11 4.34 -27.18 9.72
C ALA A 11 3.56 -28.18 8.87
N LYS A 12 2.31 -27.84 8.52
CA LYS A 12 1.59 -28.55 7.46
C LYS A 12 2.48 -28.52 6.22
N ASP A 13 2.65 -29.66 5.55
CA ASP A 13 3.45 -29.74 4.33
C ASP A 13 2.72 -29.00 3.19
N THR A 14 2.97 -27.69 3.09
CA THR A 14 2.38 -26.81 2.08
C THR A 14 3.09 -26.91 0.72
N GLY A 15 4.16 -27.70 0.63
CA GLY A 15 5.02 -27.79 -0.55
C GLY A 15 5.89 -26.54 -0.80
N TYR A 16 5.88 -25.57 0.12
CA TYR A 16 6.74 -24.37 0.07
C TYR A 16 8.10 -24.65 0.68
N ILE A 17 9.16 -24.32 -0.05
CA ILE A 17 10.54 -24.42 0.42
C ILE A 17 11.05 -23.01 0.74
N PRO A 18 11.33 -22.68 2.01
CA PRO A 18 11.92 -21.40 2.38
C PRO A 18 13.36 -21.29 1.87
N GLY A 19 13.73 -20.12 1.36
CA GLY A 19 15.08 -19.83 0.87
C GLY A 19 15.09 -18.78 -0.24
N ASP A 20 16.21 -18.09 -0.39
CA ASP A 20 16.44 -17.04 -1.39
C ASP A 20 17.30 -17.49 -2.58
N ASP A 21 17.86 -18.70 -2.55
CA ASP A 21 18.64 -19.28 -3.65
C ASP A 21 17.84 -19.44 -4.95
N PHE A 22 18.50 -19.27 -6.10
CA PHE A 22 17.89 -19.46 -7.42
C PHE A 22 17.31 -20.87 -7.61
N SER A 23 18.00 -21.90 -7.11
CA SER A 23 17.53 -23.29 -7.19
C SER A 23 16.24 -23.51 -6.39
N THR A 24 16.17 -22.94 -5.19
CA THR A 24 14.99 -22.99 -4.32
C THR A 24 13.81 -22.26 -4.96
N GLN A 25 14.06 -21.08 -5.57
CA GLN A 25 13.03 -20.35 -6.31
C GLN A 25 12.50 -21.15 -7.50
N TRP A 26 13.39 -21.73 -8.30
CA TRP A 26 12.98 -22.56 -9.44
C TRP A 26 12.18 -23.78 -9.00
N ARG A 27 12.60 -24.45 -7.92
CA ARG A 27 11.85 -25.58 -7.34
C ARG A 27 10.46 -25.18 -6.88
N ASN A 28 10.32 -24.04 -6.18
CA ASN A 28 9.02 -23.53 -5.79
C ASN A 28 8.13 -23.21 -7.01
N ILE A 29 8.69 -22.54 -8.04
CA ILE A 29 7.97 -22.24 -9.29
C ILE A 29 7.53 -23.52 -10.00
N PHE A 30 8.41 -24.53 -10.06
CA PHE A 30 8.12 -25.83 -10.65
C PHE A 30 7.01 -26.56 -9.87
N SER A 31 7.02 -26.49 -8.54
CA SER A 31 5.95 -27.04 -7.69
C SER A 31 4.60 -26.35 -7.95
N ILE A 32 4.60 -25.03 -8.15
CA ILE A 32 3.39 -24.28 -8.53
C ILE A 32 2.89 -24.71 -9.91
N LEU A 33 3.78 -24.74 -10.91
CA LEU A 33 3.44 -25.09 -12.29
C LEU A 33 2.92 -26.52 -12.42
N THR A 34 3.48 -27.45 -11.64
CA THR A 34 3.05 -28.85 -11.65
C THR A 34 1.87 -29.14 -10.72
N GLY A 35 1.29 -28.12 -10.08
CA GLY A 35 0.13 -28.25 -9.20
C GLY A 35 0.40 -28.99 -7.88
N ARG A 36 1.68 -29.12 -7.48
CA ARG A 36 2.10 -29.82 -6.26
C ARG A 36 2.13 -28.93 -5.01
N MET A 37 1.87 -27.64 -5.15
CA MET A 37 1.86 -26.66 -4.06
C MET A 37 0.44 -26.33 -3.66
N THR A 38 0.14 -26.38 -2.35
CA THR A 38 -1.18 -26.02 -1.82
C THR A 38 -1.44 -24.52 -1.97
N PRO A 39 -2.71 -24.06 -1.94
CA PRO A 39 -3.03 -22.63 -1.98
C PRO A 39 -2.30 -21.81 -0.91
N GLU A 40 -2.14 -22.35 0.29
CA GLU A 40 -1.41 -21.72 1.39
C GLU A 40 0.09 -21.62 1.08
N GLY A 41 0.69 -22.66 0.48
CA GLY A 41 2.09 -22.61 0.03
C GLY A 41 2.33 -21.59 -1.07
N GLN A 42 1.36 -21.40 -1.96
CA GLN A 42 1.42 -20.37 -3.02
C GLN A 42 1.37 -18.96 -2.43
N GLU A 43 0.58 -18.74 -1.38
CA GLU A 43 0.54 -17.47 -0.66
C GLU A 43 1.86 -17.20 0.07
N GLN A 44 2.41 -18.20 0.76
CA GLN A 44 3.73 -18.11 1.39
C GLN A 44 4.83 -17.75 0.39
N PHE A 45 4.85 -18.40 -0.77
CA PHE A 45 5.79 -18.08 -1.84
C PHE A 45 5.64 -16.64 -2.35
N ARG A 46 4.41 -16.15 -2.48
CA ARG A 46 4.13 -14.77 -2.89
C ARG A 46 4.62 -13.76 -1.86
N LEU A 47 4.26 -13.94 -0.59
CA LEU A 47 4.69 -13.04 0.49
C LEU A 47 6.21 -13.01 0.59
N ALA A 48 6.89 -14.15 0.50
CA ALA A 48 8.34 -14.21 0.50
C ALA A 48 8.96 -13.48 -0.70
N LYS A 49 8.38 -13.64 -1.90
CA LYS A 49 8.80 -12.92 -3.11
C LYS A 49 8.62 -11.41 -2.96
N ASP A 50 7.48 -10.96 -2.42
CA ASP A 50 7.16 -9.55 -2.24
C ASP A 50 8.06 -8.90 -1.19
N ILE A 51 8.39 -9.60 -0.10
CA ILE A 51 9.36 -9.13 0.91
C ILE A 51 10.75 -8.98 0.29
N ARG A 52 11.20 -9.96 -0.50
CA ARG A 52 12.52 -9.92 -1.14
C ARG A 52 12.64 -8.77 -2.14
N ASN A 53 11.60 -8.53 -2.92
CA ASN A 53 11.60 -7.51 -3.96
C ASN A 53 11.15 -6.12 -3.48
N GLU A 54 10.74 -5.99 -2.21
CA GLU A 54 10.15 -4.77 -1.63
C GLU A 54 10.92 -3.49 -1.98
N ALA A 55 12.25 -3.49 -1.79
CA ALA A 55 13.06 -2.31 -2.03
C ALA A 55 13.09 -1.88 -3.50
N ALA A 56 13.11 -2.84 -4.42
CA ALA A 56 13.14 -2.60 -5.86
C ALA A 56 11.76 -2.17 -6.38
N ASP A 57 10.70 -2.81 -5.90
CA ASP A 57 9.32 -2.49 -6.28
C ASP A 57 8.94 -1.09 -5.79
N CYS A 58 9.25 -0.75 -4.54
CA CYS A 58 9.00 0.60 -4.03
C CYS A 58 9.77 1.66 -4.82
N LYS A 59 11.05 1.43 -5.10
CA LYS A 59 11.86 2.37 -5.91
C LYS A 59 11.23 2.61 -7.28
N ARG A 60 10.87 1.52 -7.96
CA ARG A 60 10.26 1.56 -9.29
C ARG A 60 8.93 2.32 -9.27
N CYS A 61 8.09 2.07 -8.26
CA CYS A 61 6.83 2.77 -8.07
C CYS A 61 7.04 4.28 -7.87
N GLU A 62 7.99 4.67 -7.02
CA GLU A 62 8.28 6.09 -6.75
C GLU A 62 8.86 6.81 -7.97
N ASP A 63 9.84 6.20 -8.64
CA ASP A 63 10.45 6.73 -9.87
C ASP A 63 9.39 6.94 -10.97
N GLN A 64 8.50 5.95 -11.15
CA GLN A 64 7.41 6.03 -12.12
C GLN A 64 6.33 7.03 -11.72
N ARG A 65 5.95 7.10 -10.43
CA ARG A 65 5.03 8.11 -9.90
C ARG A 65 5.54 9.52 -10.20
N ASP A 66 6.80 9.79 -9.89
CA ASP A 66 7.39 11.11 -10.08
C ASP A 66 7.52 11.47 -11.55
N TYR A 67 7.79 10.49 -12.40
CA TYR A 67 7.72 10.65 -13.85
C TYR A 67 6.30 10.99 -14.32
N LEU A 68 5.29 10.23 -13.88
CA LEU A 68 3.90 10.42 -14.28
C LEU A 68 3.35 11.79 -13.84
N LEU A 69 3.67 12.23 -12.62
CA LEU A 69 3.31 13.57 -12.14
C LEU A 69 3.90 14.70 -13.01
N GLN A 70 5.06 14.48 -13.63
CA GLN A 70 5.73 15.48 -14.46
C GLN A 70 5.28 15.43 -15.93
N PHE A 71 5.08 14.24 -16.48
CA PHE A 71 4.97 14.01 -17.91
C PHE A 71 3.62 13.45 -18.38
N SER A 72 2.83 12.75 -17.53
CA SER A 72 1.53 12.22 -17.96
C SER A 72 0.49 13.36 -18.07
N PRO A 73 -0.13 13.56 -19.25
CA PRO A 73 -1.20 14.54 -19.40
C PRO A 73 -2.41 14.21 -18.51
N THR A 74 -2.75 12.93 -18.38
CA THR A 74 -3.89 12.45 -17.59
C THR A 74 -3.71 12.79 -16.11
N VAL A 75 -2.55 12.41 -15.55
CA VAL A 75 -2.25 12.65 -14.13
C VAL A 75 -2.17 14.14 -13.82
N LYS A 76 -1.54 14.93 -14.70
CA LYS A 76 -1.46 16.39 -14.53
C LYS A 76 -2.83 17.04 -14.56
N TYR A 77 -3.65 16.67 -15.55
CA TYR A 77 -5.02 17.16 -15.65
C TYR A 77 -5.81 16.87 -14.37
N LEU A 78 -5.77 15.63 -13.86
CA LEU A 78 -6.46 15.26 -12.63
C LEU A 78 -5.93 16.02 -11.41
N SER A 79 -4.59 16.12 -11.28
CA SER A 79 -3.95 16.87 -10.21
C SER A 79 -4.36 18.35 -10.22
N ASP A 80 -4.43 18.98 -11.39
CA ASP A 80 -4.80 20.38 -11.52
C ASP A 80 -6.29 20.61 -11.22
N ASN A 81 -7.17 19.64 -11.53
CA ASN A 81 -8.57 19.69 -11.14
C ASN A 81 -8.74 19.58 -9.62
N ILE A 82 -8.00 18.69 -8.96
CA ILE A 82 -8.03 18.54 -7.50
C ILE A 82 -7.53 19.83 -6.81
N ARG A 83 -6.48 20.45 -7.36
CA ARG A 83 -5.97 21.75 -6.88
C ARG A 83 -6.99 22.88 -6.98
N GLN A 84 -7.78 22.92 -8.06
CA GLN A 84 -8.85 23.91 -8.20
C GLN A 84 -9.96 23.74 -7.15
N LEU A 85 -10.18 22.51 -6.68
CA LEU A 85 -11.11 22.20 -5.59
C LEU A 85 -10.52 22.46 -4.19
N GLY A 86 -9.27 22.95 -4.11
CA GLY A 86 -8.58 23.24 -2.86
C GLY A 86 -7.82 22.05 -2.26
N GLY A 87 -7.69 20.94 -2.98
CA GLY A 87 -6.87 19.79 -2.56
C GLY A 87 -5.41 19.93 -2.99
N ASP A 88 -4.47 19.59 -2.11
CA ASP A 88 -3.06 19.51 -2.49
C ASP A 88 -2.71 18.07 -2.90
N LEU A 89 -2.25 17.91 -4.14
CA LEU A 89 -1.81 16.63 -4.66
C LEU A 89 -0.41 16.77 -5.26
N GLY A 90 0.51 15.96 -4.73
CA GLY A 90 1.90 15.90 -5.15
C GLY A 90 2.57 14.63 -4.66
N SER A 91 3.87 14.48 -4.95
CA SER A 91 4.66 13.32 -4.55
C SER A 91 4.68 13.04 -3.04
N HIS A 92 4.42 14.07 -2.24
CA HIS A 92 4.36 13.97 -0.77
C HIS A 92 3.07 13.34 -0.25
N ASN A 93 1.97 13.36 -1.01
CA ASN A 93 0.67 12.78 -0.64
C ASN A 93 0.39 11.47 -1.39
N ILE A 94 1.33 10.98 -2.19
CA ILE A 94 1.20 9.75 -2.96
C ILE A 94 2.32 8.80 -2.52
N HIS A 95 1.97 7.81 -1.71
CA HIS A 95 2.92 6.90 -1.10
C HIS A 95 2.91 5.52 -1.76
N CYS A 96 4.06 5.11 -2.28
CA CYS A 96 4.30 3.72 -2.67
C CYS A 96 4.63 2.90 -1.43
N ARG A 97 3.95 1.77 -1.25
CA ARG A 97 4.07 0.90 -0.09
C ARG A 97 3.94 -0.57 -0.52
N ARG A 98 4.40 -1.51 0.30
CA ARG A 98 4.12 -2.94 0.06
C ARG A 98 2.80 -3.31 0.73
N CYS A 99 1.93 -3.99 -0.02
CA CYS A 99 0.67 -4.49 0.48
C CYS A 99 0.71 -5.98 0.77
N THR A 100 0.06 -6.39 1.86
CA THR A 100 -0.18 -7.81 2.17
C THR A 100 -1.43 -8.33 1.45
N GLN A 101 -2.40 -7.45 1.21
CA GLN A 101 -3.63 -7.77 0.49
C GLN A 101 -3.52 -7.49 -1.01
N ARG A 102 -4.34 -8.21 -1.79
CA ARG A 102 -4.47 -8.07 -3.24
C ARG A 102 -5.27 -6.82 -3.62
N LYS A 103 -4.62 -5.65 -3.56
CA LYS A 103 -5.20 -4.38 -4.01
C LYS A 103 -4.16 -3.57 -4.77
N ALA A 104 -4.60 -2.73 -5.71
CA ALA A 104 -3.71 -1.88 -6.50
C ALA A 104 -3.30 -0.62 -5.72
N GLY A 105 -4.23 -0.09 -4.93
CA GLY A 105 -4.00 1.08 -4.09
C GLY A 105 -5.21 1.34 -3.20
N GLY A 106 -5.24 2.53 -2.63
CA GLY A 106 -6.38 3.08 -1.94
C GLY A 106 -6.13 4.55 -1.60
N PHE A 107 -7.17 5.21 -1.14
CA PHE A 107 -7.11 6.61 -0.72
C PHE A 107 -7.51 6.74 0.75
N ASP A 108 -6.71 7.50 1.51
CA ASP A 108 -7.03 7.92 2.86
C ASP A 108 -7.05 9.46 2.96
N PRO A 109 -8.08 10.09 3.57
CA PRO A 109 -8.17 11.54 3.69
C PRO A 109 -7.05 12.21 4.51
N GLU A 110 -6.40 11.47 5.42
CA GLU A 110 -5.35 11.95 6.31
C GLU A 110 -3.95 11.73 5.70
N PHE A 111 -3.72 10.58 5.06
CA PHE A 111 -2.40 10.20 4.52
C PHE A 111 -2.26 10.36 3.01
N GLY A 112 -3.35 10.58 2.29
CA GLY A 112 -3.38 10.72 0.84
C GLY A 112 -3.53 9.38 0.09
N ILE A 113 -3.02 9.34 -1.14
CA ILE A 113 -3.11 8.17 -2.01
C ILE A 113 -2.01 7.18 -1.62
N GLN A 114 -2.38 5.92 -1.43
CA GLN A 114 -1.47 4.82 -1.15
C GLN A 114 -1.50 3.83 -2.31
N ILE A 115 -0.33 3.45 -2.81
CA ILE A 115 -0.18 2.55 -3.97
C ILE A 115 0.59 1.31 -3.54
N CYS A 116 0.07 0.14 -3.89
CA CYS A 116 0.69 -1.15 -3.63
C CYS A 116 1.77 -1.46 -4.67
N ALA A 117 3.02 -1.16 -4.35
CA ALA A 117 4.17 -1.30 -5.25
C ALA A 117 4.37 -2.74 -5.76
N ASN A 118 4.05 -3.76 -4.93
CA ASN A 118 4.17 -5.17 -5.29
C ASN A 118 3.13 -5.65 -6.31
N GLU A 119 2.01 -4.93 -6.47
CA GLU A 119 0.95 -5.24 -7.44
C GLU A 119 1.09 -4.44 -8.75
N MET A 120 2.05 -3.50 -8.82
CA MET A 120 2.33 -2.70 -10.02
C MET A 120 3.17 -3.48 -11.03
N ARG A 121 2.62 -3.70 -12.23
CA ARG A 121 3.30 -4.45 -13.31
C ARG A 121 4.20 -3.56 -14.13
N ASP A 122 3.69 -2.42 -14.58
CA ASP A 122 4.37 -1.46 -15.43
C ASP A 122 3.88 -0.03 -15.14
N GLN A 123 4.48 0.93 -15.84
CA GLN A 123 4.15 2.35 -15.68
C GLN A 123 2.70 2.68 -16.08
N GLY A 124 2.14 2.00 -17.08
CA GLY A 124 0.77 2.23 -17.53
C GLY A 124 -0.24 1.76 -16.48
N HIS A 125 0.01 0.60 -15.88
CA HIS A 125 -0.80 0.12 -14.76
C HIS A 125 -0.75 1.06 -13.56
N LEU A 126 0.42 1.67 -13.29
CA LEU A 126 0.55 2.68 -12.25
C LEU A 126 -0.22 3.96 -12.59
N GLU A 127 -0.16 4.42 -13.84
CA GLU A 127 -0.90 5.59 -14.32
C GLU A 127 -2.41 5.40 -14.16
N ASP A 128 -2.93 4.26 -14.60
CA ASP A 128 -4.35 3.92 -14.48
C ASP A 128 -4.78 3.82 -13.01
N THR A 129 -3.95 3.20 -12.15
CA THR A 129 -4.22 3.10 -10.72
C THR A 129 -4.23 4.48 -10.07
N MET A 130 -3.22 5.31 -10.33
CA MET A 130 -3.17 6.69 -9.83
C MET A 130 -4.39 7.50 -10.26
N ALA A 131 -4.76 7.41 -11.54
CA ALA A 131 -5.92 8.11 -12.07
C ALA A 131 -7.23 7.61 -11.43
N HIS A 132 -7.36 6.30 -11.20
CA HIS A 132 -8.50 5.69 -10.51
C HIS A 132 -8.67 6.27 -9.10
N GLU A 133 -7.59 6.32 -8.32
CA GLU A 133 -7.62 6.87 -6.96
C GLU A 133 -7.87 8.39 -6.94
N MET A 134 -7.29 9.13 -7.89
CA MET A 134 -7.53 10.58 -8.04
C MET A 134 -8.99 10.91 -8.41
N LEU A 135 -9.64 10.05 -9.20
CA LEU A 135 -11.06 10.19 -9.52
C LEU A 135 -11.96 9.81 -8.33
N ALA A 136 -11.59 8.79 -7.57
CA ALA A 136 -12.28 8.42 -6.33
C ALA A 136 -12.24 9.57 -5.31
N LEU A 137 -11.09 10.22 -5.17
CA LEU A 137 -10.85 11.46 -4.42
C LEU A 137 -11.86 12.56 -4.75
N ARG A 138 -12.00 12.90 -6.04
CA ARG A 138 -12.93 13.94 -6.49
C ARG A 138 -14.36 13.69 -6.03
N SER A 139 -14.78 12.43 -5.97
CA SER A 139 -16.15 12.07 -5.56
C SER A 139 -16.36 12.22 -4.05
N ALA A 140 -15.31 12.09 -3.24
CA ALA A 140 -15.35 12.33 -1.80
C ALA A 140 -15.26 13.83 -1.43
N GLN A 141 -14.67 14.64 -2.31
CA GLN A 141 -14.44 16.08 -2.11
C GLN A 141 -15.45 17.00 -2.80
N VAL A 142 -16.58 16.51 -3.33
CA VAL A 142 -17.68 17.42 -3.70
C VAL A 142 -18.44 17.77 -2.42
N PRO A 143 -18.21 18.92 -1.76
CA PRO A 143 -19.28 19.48 -0.95
C PRO A 143 -20.41 19.76 -1.92
N SER A 144 -21.60 19.27 -1.59
CA SER A 144 -22.86 19.66 -2.22
C SER A 144 -22.91 21.18 -2.40
N ALA A 145 -22.56 21.67 -3.59
CA ALA A 145 -22.84 23.03 -4.02
C ALA A 145 -24.33 23.09 -4.40
N ALA A 146 -25.19 23.06 -3.38
CA ALA A 146 -26.57 23.45 -3.44
C ALA A 146 -26.83 24.39 -2.26
N SER A 147 -26.68 25.69 -2.52
CA SER A 147 -27.10 26.76 -1.61
C SER A 147 -28.60 26.96 -1.76
N VAL A 148 -29.39 26.92 -0.68
CA VAL A 148 -30.19 28.07 -0.16
C VAL A 148 -31.03 27.68 1.09
N ASP A 149 -30.97 28.60 2.07
CA ASP A 149 -31.94 28.96 3.12
C ASP A 149 -32.37 27.98 4.22
N GLY A 150 -32.24 28.48 5.45
CA GLY A 150 -32.33 27.73 6.70
C GLY A 150 -33.73 27.32 7.15
N LEU A 151 -33.74 26.32 8.03
CA LEU A 151 -34.59 26.18 9.21
C LEU A 151 -34.12 24.95 9.99
N GLU A 152 -34.18 25.08 11.31
CA GLU A 152 -33.86 24.08 12.33
C GLU A 152 -34.40 22.67 11.99
N ASN A 153 -33.66 21.60 12.25
CA ASN A 153 -33.57 20.97 13.57
C ASN A 153 -32.84 19.62 13.47
N SER A 154 -32.05 19.34 14.51
CA SER A 154 -31.80 18.02 15.11
C SER A 154 -31.47 16.86 14.16
N PHE A 155 -30.19 16.49 14.07
CA PHE A 155 -29.79 15.08 14.17
C PHE A 155 -28.30 14.96 14.51
N GLU A 156 -28.07 14.61 15.78
CA GLU A 156 -26.93 13.88 16.36
C GLU A 156 -25.50 14.39 16.12
N GLU A 157 -24.96 15.04 17.16
CA GLU A 157 -23.53 15.06 17.48
C GLU A 157 -23.05 13.61 17.69
N ASP A 158 -22.56 12.97 16.64
CA ASP A 158 -21.88 11.69 16.78
C ASP A 158 -20.36 11.92 16.88
N ASN A 159 -19.89 11.88 18.13
CA ASN A 159 -18.52 11.95 18.61
C ASN A 159 -17.45 11.43 17.61
N GLY A 160 -16.76 12.36 16.95
CA GLY A 160 -15.70 12.13 15.97
C GLY A 160 -14.36 11.59 16.52
N ASN A 161 -14.35 10.86 17.64
CA ASN A 161 -13.10 10.38 18.27
C ASN A 161 -12.90 8.86 18.22
N SER A 162 -13.90 8.06 17.80
CA SER A 162 -13.81 6.59 17.85
C SER A 162 -13.48 5.92 16.49
N ARG A 163 -13.81 6.56 15.36
CA ARG A 163 -13.57 5.98 14.01
C ARG A 163 -12.12 6.07 13.54
N ASN A 164 -11.33 7.01 14.09
CA ASN A 164 -9.92 7.19 13.70
C ASN A 164 -8.99 6.16 14.36
N SER A 165 -9.34 5.65 15.54
CA SER A 165 -8.47 4.68 16.25
C SER A 165 -8.52 3.27 15.62
N THR A 166 -9.63 2.89 14.98
CA THR A 166 -9.80 1.56 14.37
C THR A 166 -9.38 1.50 12.91
N ARG A 167 -9.44 2.61 12.15
CA ARG A 167 -8.84 2.70 10.80
C ARG A 167 -7.31 2.63 10.84
N ASN A 168 -6.68 3.35 11.75
CA ASN A 168 -5.22 3.39 11.89
C ASN A 168 -4.60 2.00 12.15
N ALA A 169 -5.26 1.15 12.95
CA ALA A 169 -4.78 -0.21 13.19
C ALA A 169 -4.94 -1.14 11.98
N PHE A 170 -5.98 -0.93 11.15
CA PHE A 170 -6.25 -1.75 9.96
C PHE A 170 -5.33 -1.40 8.78
N GLU A 171 -4.90 -0.14 8.67
CA GLU A 171 -3.95 0.30 7.64
C GLU A 171 -2.49 -0.08 7.95
N GLU A 172 -2.05 -0.06 9.21
CA GLU A 172 -0.71 -0.57 9.59
C GLU A 172 -0.55 -2.07 9.29
N GLU A 173 -1.63 -2.85 9.36
CA GLU A 173 -1.60 -4.29 9.04
C GLU A 173 -1.58 -4.56 7.52
N GLN A 174 -2.12 -3.64 6.73
CA GLN A 174 -2.24 -3.80 5.28
C GLN A 174 -1.09 -3.21 4.49
N TYR A 175 -0.47 -2.14 5.00
CA TYR A 175 0.59 -1.42 4.33
C TYR A 175 1.88 -1.45 5.14
N SER A 176 2.88 -2.17 4.63
CA SER A 176 4.23 -2.15 5.19
C SER A 176 5.03 -0.99 4.60
N PRO A 177 5.74 -0.21 5.44
CA PRO A 177 6.63 0.83 4.94
C PRO A 177 7.77 0.18 4.16
N CYS A 178 8.02 0.73 2.97
CA CYS A 178 9.12 0.35 2.10
C CYS A 178 10.46 0.35 2.86
N ALA A 179 11.32 -0.62 2.56
CA ALA A 179 12.65 -0.75 3.16
C ALA A 179 13.49 0.54 3.17
N GLN A 180 13.28 1.42 2.19
CA GLN A 180 13.95 2.72 2.07
C GLN A 180 13.55 3.68 3.21
N ASP A 181 12.27 3.73 3.57
CA ASP A 181 11.76 4.55 4.68
C ASP A 181 12.15 3.99 6.05
N ARG A 182 12.28 2.65 6.18
CA ARG A 182 12.81 2.03 7.40
C ARG A 182 14.22 2.51 7.70
N SER A 183 15.05 2.66 6.66
CA SER A 183 16.44 3.14 6.78
C SER A 183 16.52 4.62 7.16
N ALA A 184 15.56 5.43 6.72
CA ALA A 184 15.46 6.85 7.11
C ALA A 184 15.03 7.04 8.57
N LYS A 185 14.14 6.17 9.09
CA LYS A 185 13.66 6.22 10.49
C LYS A 185 14.76 5.83 11.49
N THR A 186 15.62 4.88 11.16
CA THR A 186 16.77 4.50 12.04
C THR A 186 17.82 5.60 12.16
N LYS A 187 17.98 6.46 11.13
CA LYS A 187 18.90 7.62 11.19
C LYS A 187 18.35 8.82 11.98
N ARG A 188 17.04 8.86 12.27
CA ARG A 188 16.37 9.94 13.02
C ARG A 188 16.20 9.66 14.52
N ARG A 189 16.91 8.69 15.10
CA ARG A 189 16.98 8.60 16.56
C ARG A 189 17.89 9.72 17.10
N PRO A 190 17.38 10.67 17.90
CA PRO A 190 18.24 11.65 18.55
C PRO A 190 19.23 10.91 19.45
N LYS A 191 20.53 11.19 19.31
CA LYS A 191 21.50 10.85 20.34
C LYS A 191 21.05 11.55 21.61
N LYS A 192 20.45 10.81 22.55
CA LYS A 192 20.29 11.28 23.93
C LYS A 192 21.70 11.54 24.45
N SER A 193 22.07 12.80 24.59
CA SER A 193 23.19 13.26 25.40
C SER A 193 22.75 13.47 26.84
#